data_AF-A0A7Z0KWT2-F1
#
_entry.id   AF-A0A7Z0KWT2-F1
#
_cell.length_a   1.000
_cell.length_b   1.000
_cell.length_c   1.000
_cell.angle_alpha   90.00
_cell.angle_beta   90.00
_cell.angle_gamma   90.00
#
_symmetry.space_group_name_H-M   'P 1'
#
loop_
_entity.id
_entity.type
_entity.pdbx_description
1 polymer ?
#
loop_
_entity_poly.entity_id
_entity_poly.type
_entity_poly.pdbx_seq_one_letter_code
_entity_poly.pdbx_strand_id
1 'polypeptide(L)'
;MQQYEYRAVPAPTKSAKIKGVKDPAERYAHALSALMNEMALEGWEYWRADVLPCTERKGLTGSVTVYHNLLVFRRLTADALAAQVAHAPTAPPAPAPPAVQPPQDPGAGAPELPAPPEQSPPEPRAEAPSRPLLSRMPEGSAPRLVLRRDEDRPASAPTDRRDAE
;
A
#
# COMPACT_ATOMS: atom_id res chain seq x y z
N MET A 1 -9.26 20.82 -22.21
CA MET A 1 -8.14 20.43 -21.33
C MET A 1 -8.72 20.08 -19.97
N GLN A 2 -8.31 18.96 -19.38
CA GLN A 2 -8.83 18.54 -18.07
C GLN A 2 -8.32 19.49 -16.98
N GLN A 3 -9.23 19.97 -16.13
CA GLN A 3 -8.89 20.84 -15.01
C GLN A 3 -8.71 20.00 -13.76
N TYR A 4 -7.58 20.19 -13.09
CA TYR A 4 -7.23 19.45 -11.88
C TYR A 4 -7.05 20.39 -10.70
N GLU A 5 -7.51 19.95 -9.55
CA GLU A 5 -7.09 20.45 -8.24
C GLU A 5 -5.90 19.62 -7.78
N TYR A 6 -4.94 20.26 -7.10
CA TYR A 6 -3.76 19.60 -6.56
C TYR A 6 -3.67 19.78 -5.05
N ARG A 7 -3.17 18.76 -4.37
CA ARG A 7 -2.87 18.79 -2.94
C ARG A 7 -1.52 18.15 -2.69
N ALA A 8 -0.62 18.89 -2.04
CA ALA A 8 0.68 18.38 -1.60
C ALA A 8 0.63 18.16 -0.09
N VAL A 9 1.03 16.98 0.36
CA VAL A 9 1.12 16.63 1.79
C VAL A 9 2.51 16.09 2.10
N PRO A 10 3.05 16.34 3.30
CA PRO A 10 4.34 15.76 3.68
C PRO A 10 4.26 14.24 3.73
N ALA A 11 5.28 13.57 3.19
CA ALA A 11 5.40 12.13 3.33
C ALA A 11 5.59 11.77 4.82
N PRO A 12 5.00 10.65 5.29
CA PRO A 12 5.20 10.20 6.67
C PRO A 12 6.70 10.02 6.95
N THR A 13 7.21 10.62 8.02
CA THR A 13 8.63 10.50 8.41
C THR A 13 8.83 9.53 9.56
N LYS A 14 7.78 9.27 10.34
CA LYS A 14 7.78 8.33 11.47
C LYS A 14 6.45 7.62 11.52
N SER A 15 6.50 6.32 11.73
CA SER A 15 5.31 5.51 11.94
C SER A 15 5.04 5.35 13.42
N ALA A 16 3.77 5.54 13.81
CA ALA A 16 3.32 5.16 15.13
C ALA A 16 3.54 3.65 15.37
N LYS A 17 3.76 3.26 16.63
CA LYS A 17 3.84 1.84 16.98
C LYS A 17 2.48 1.19 16.75
N ILE A 18 2.46 0.19 15.88
CA ILE A 18 1.26 -0.61 15.60
C ILE A 18 1.36 -1.89 16.42
N LYS A 19 0.28 -2.25 17.12
CA LYS A 19 0.23 -3.47 17.94
C LYS A 19 0.43 -4.69 17.04
N GLY A 20 1.42 -5.52 17.36
CA GLY A 20 1.74 -6.73 16.61
C GLY A 20 2.76 -6.55 15.47
N VAL A 21 3.07 -5.31 15.06
CA VAL A 21 4.04 -5.03 13.97
C VAL A 21 5.37 -4.59 14.57
N LYS A 22 6.34 -5.51 14.57
CA LYS A 22 7.67 -5.26 15.14
C LYS A 22 8.62 -4.61 14.16
N ASP A 23 8.47 -4.87 12.87
CA ASP A 23 9.38 -4.40 11.84
C ASP A 23 9.19 -2.89 11.53
N PRO A 24 10.25 -2.07 11.51
CA PRO A 24 10.16 -0.67 11.12
C PRO A 24 9.66 -0.43 9.69
N ALA A 25 10.04 -1.28 8.72
CA ALA A 25 9.61 -1.10 7.33
C ALA A 25 8.12 -1.40 7.18
N GLU A 26 7.60 -2.45 7.83
CA GLU A 26 6.15 -2.71 7.89
C GLU A 26 5.36 -1.56 8.51
N ARG A 27 5.86 -0.98 9.63
CA ARG A 27 5.20 0.20 10.21
C ARG A 27 5.21 1.39 9.26
N TYR A 28 6.29 1.57 8.51
CA TYR A 28 6.39 2.61 7.47
C TYR A 28 5.36 2.40 6.37
N ALA A 29 5.32 1.20 5.80
CA ALA A 29 4.36 0.83 4.76
C ALA A 29 2.92 1.06 5.24
N HIS A 30 2.58 0.64 6.45
CA HIS A 30 1.25 0.88 7.01
C HIS A 30 0.90 2.37 7.13
N ALA A 31 1.82 3.21 7.63
CA ALA A 31 1.59 4.64 7.76
C ALA A 31 1.38 5.30 6.37
N LEU A 32 2.18 4.90 5.38
CA LEU A 32 2.03 5.36 4.01
C LEU A 32 0.69 4.90 3.42
N SER A 33 0.34 3.62 3.56
CA SER A 33 -0.94 3.08 3.09
C SER A 33 -2.13 3.78 3.72
N ALA A 34 -2.08 4.08 5.02
CA ALA A 34 -3.13 4.81 5.71
C ALA A 34 -3.35 6.20 5.09
N LEU A 35 -2.28 6.97 4.88
CA LEU A 35 -2.34 8.29 4.24
C LEU A 35 -2.88 8.19 2.80
N MET A 36 -2.41 7.22 2.02
CA MET A 36 -2.88 7.01 0.64
C MET A 36 -4.37 6.70 0.59
N ASN A 37 -4.85 5.86 1.51
CA ASN A 37 -6.27 5.50 1.60
C ASN A 37 -7.12 6.69 2.07
N GLU A 38 -6.66 7.49 3.03
CA GLU A 38 -7.34 8.71 3.47
C GLU A 38 -7.53 9.69 2.29
N MET A 39 -6.46 9.93 1.54
CA MET A 39 -6.51 10.78 0.34
C MET A 39 -7.45 10.20 -0.72
N ALA A 40 -7.41 8.89 -0.95
CA ALA A 40 -8.31 8.22 -1.90
C ALA A 40 -9.78 8.31 -1.47
N LEU A 41 -10.08 8.21 -0.17
CA LEU A 41 -11.43 8.36 0.37
C LEU A 41 -11.99 9.78 0.15
N GLU A 42 -11.14 10.79 0.19
CA GLU A 42 -11.47 12.18 -0.15
C GLU A 42 -11.58 12.43 -1.68
N GLY A 43 -11.39 11.40 -2.51
CA GLY A 43 -11.45 11.49 -3.97
C GLY A 43 -10.16 12.02 -4.61
N TRP A 44 -9.04 12.00 -3.90
CA TRP A 44 -7.74 12.37 -4.46
C TRP A 44 -7.02 11.17 -5.08
N GLU A 45 -6.47 11.38 -6.28
CA GLU A 45 -5.63 10.43 -7.00
C GLU A 45 -4.16 10.73 -6.71
N TYR A 46 -3.38 9.70 -6.38
CA TYR A 46 -1.93 9.85 -6.25
C TYR A 46 -1.31 10.17 -7.60
N TRP A 47 -0.50 11.24 -7.67
CA TRP A 47 0.19 11.62 -8.88
C TRP A 47 1.69 11.29 -8.82
N ARG A 48 2.38 11.82 -7.80
CA ARG A 48 3.84 11.65 -7.67
C ARG A 48 4.35 11.97 -6.27
N ALA A 49 5.59 11.57 -6.01
CA ALA A 49 6.39 12.06 -4.88
C ALA A 49 7.39 13.11 -5.38
N ASP A 50 7.67 14.11 -4.53
CA ASP A 50 8.59 15.20 -4.80
C ASP A 50 9.51 15.46 -3.60
N VAL A 51 10.70 15.99 -3.87
CA VAL A 51 11.64 16.43 -2.83
C VAL A 51 12.03 17.88 -3.10
N LEU A 52 11.55 18.79 -2.26
CA LEU A 52 11.70 20.23 -2.49
C LEU A 52 12.44 20.93 -1.34
N PRO A 53 13.31 21.90 -1.62
CA PRO A 53 13.96 22.70 -0.60
C PRO A 53 12.98 23.73 0.01
N CYS A 54 13.03 23.89 1.33
CA CYS A 54 12.33 24.92 2.09
C CYS A 54 13.32 25.65 3.00
N THR A 55 13.25 26.98 3.04
CA THR A 55 14.10 27.79 3.93
C THR A 55 13.42 27.95 5.29
N GLU A 56 14.03 27.39 6.32
CA GLU A 56 13.55 27.45 7.70
C GLU A 56 14.48 28.27 8.58
N ARG A 57 13.94 28.87 9.64
CA ARG A 57 14.76 29.63 10.61
C ARG A 57 15.61 28.65 11.43
N LYS A 58 16.90 28.94 11.54
CA LYS A 58 17.85 28.23 12.38
C LYS A 58 18.39 29.16 13.47
N GLY A 59 17.91 28.98 14.70
CA GLY A 59 18.34 29.79 15.84
C GLY A 59 17.88 31.25 15.76
N LEU A 60 18.62 32.16 16.39
CA LEU A 60 18.18 33.55 16.55
C LEU A 60 18.32 34.38 15.26
N THR A 61 19.34 34.15 14.43
CA THR A 61 19.62 34.96 13.23
C THR A 61 19.92 34.15 11.97
N GLY A 62 19.97 32.81 12.05
CA GLY A 62 20.28 31.95 10.91
C GLY A 62 19.03 31.48 10.15
N SER A 63 19.23 31.10 8.89
CA SER A 63 18.30 30.27 8.13
C SER A 63 19.03 29.01 7.63
N VAL A 64 18.27 27.96 7.33
CA VAL A 64 18.79 26.71 6.78
C VAL A 64 17.82 26.20 5.72
N THR A 65 18.35 25.59 4.66
CA THR A 65 17.54 24.89 3.67
C THR A 65 17.31 23.45 4.13
N VAL A 66 16.04 23.07 4.26
CA VAL A 66 15.58 21.72 4.60
C VAL A 66 14.89 21.12 3.39
N TYR A 67 15.26 19.91 3.00
CA TYR A 67 14.58 19.18 1.92
C TYR A 67 13.40 18.39 2.49
N HIS A 68 12.21 18.65 1.97
CA HIS A 68 10.98 17.97 2.37
C HIS A 68 10.54 16.98 1.30
N ASN A 69 10.25 15.75 1.73
CA ASN A 69 9.60 14.75 0.90
C ASN A 69 8.09 15.00 0.94
N LEU A 70 7.48 15.21 -0.22
CA LEU A 70 6.07 15.51 -0.39
C LEU A 70 5.42 14.43 -1.26
N LEU A 71 4.16 14.11 -0.97
CA LEU A 71 3.28 13.35 -1.84
C LEU A 71 2.29 14.31 -2.48
N VAL A 72 2.23 14.31 -3.80
CA VAL A 72 1.36 15.16 -4.60
C VAL A 72 0.19 14.32 -5.10
N PHE A 73 -0.99 14.78 -4.78
CA PHE A 73 -2.25 14.23 -5.23
C PHE A 73 -2.95 15.22 -6.14
N ARG A 74 -3.82 14.69 -7.01
CA ARG A 74 -4.66 15.47 -7.90
C ARG A 74 -6.08 14.92 -7.91
N ARG A 75 -7.05 15.75 -8.23
CA ARG A 75 -8.40 15.31 -8.58
C ARG A 75 -8.97 16.24 -9.63
N LEU A 76 -9.97 15.78 -10.38
CA LEU A 76 -10.67 16.63 -11.32
C LEU A 76 -11.48 17.68 -10.56
N THR A 77 -11.58 18.89 -11.11
CA THR A 77 -12.57 19.86 -10.61
C THR A 77 -13.98 19.32 -10.81
N ALA A 78 -14.95 19.81 -10.04
CA ALA A 78 -16.34 19.40 -10.18
C ALA A 78 -16.85 19.55 -11.63
N ASP A 79 -16.51 20.66 -12.29
CA ASP A 79 -16.89 20.92 -13.69
C ASP A 79 -16.22 19.93 -14.66
N ALA A 80 -14.92 19.63 -14.46
CA ALA A 80 -14.20 18.69 -15.31
C ALA A 80 -14.65 17.24 -15.10
N LEU A 81 -15.08 16.89 -13.89
CA LEU A 81 -15.68 15.60 -13.58
C LEU A 81 -17.06 15.47 -14.23
N ALA A 82 -17.91 16.49 -14.12
CA ALA A 82 -19.24 16.52 -14.75
C ALA A 82 -19.14 16.41 -16.27
N ALA A 83 -18.20 17.13 -16.90
CA ALA A 83 -17.94 17.02 -18.33
C ALA A 83 -17.49 15.61 -18.74
N GLN A 84 -16.66 14.94 -17.94
CA GLN A 84 -16.25 13.55 -18.24
C GLN A 84 -17.40 12.56 -18.16
N VAL A 85 -18.23 12.66 -17.12
CA VAL A 85 -19.39 11.77 -16.97
C VAL A 85 -20.38 11.99 -18.12
N ALA A 86 -20.62 13.24 -18.54
CA ALA A 86 -21.52 13.54 -19.64
C ALA A 86 -21.05 12.99 -21.00
N HIS A 87 -19.74 12.83 -21.19
CA HIS A 87 -19.16 12.28 -22.43
C HIS A 87 -18.80 10.79 -22.31
N ALA A 88 -19.13 10.13 -21.20
CA ALA A 88 -18.90 8.70 -21.05
C ALA A 88 -19.84 7.94 -22.01
N PRO A 89 -19.32 7.13 -22.94
CA PRO A 89 -20.16 6.34 -23.84
C PRO A 89 -21.04 5.41 -23.00
N THR A 90 -22.35 5.46 -23.25
CA THR A 90 -23.29 4.51 -22.65
C THR A 90 -22.91 3.11 -23.15
N ALA A 91 -22.51 2.23 -22.23
CA ALA A 91 -22.23 0.85 -22.57
C ALA A 91 -23.50 0.23 -23.18
N PRO A 92 -23.43 -0.44 -24.33
CA PRO A 92 -24.57 -1.16 -24.87
C PRO A 92 -25.03 -2.22 -23.85
N PRO A 93 -26.34 -2.48 -23.75
CA PRO A 93 -26.86 -3.50 -22.83
C PRO A 93 -26.15 -4.83 -23.11
N ALA A 94 -25.61 -5.44 -22.05
CA ALA A 94 -24.96 -6.74 -22.15
C ALA A 94 -25.96 -7.77 -22.73
N PRO A 95 -25.55 -8.63 -23.66
CA PRO A 95 -26.42 -9.68 -24.16
C PRO A 95 -26.87 -10.56 -23.00
N ALA A 96 -28.17 -10.87 -22.94
CA ALA A 96 -28.73 -11.73 -21.92
C ALA A 96 -27.99 -13.09 -21.92
N PRO A 97 -27.69 -13.68 -20.74
CA PRO A 97 -27.07 -14.99 -20.69
C PRO A 97 -27.95 -16.00 -21.43
N PRO A 98 -27.37 -16.91 -22.23
CA PRO A 98 -28.15 -17.93 -22.92
C PRO A 98 -28.90 -18.78 -21.89
N ALA A 99 -30.21 -18.98 -22.12
CA ALA A 99 -31.00 -19.89 -21.31
C ALA A 99 -30.40 -21.29 -21.42
N VAL A 100 -29.88 -21.82 -20.31
CA VAL A 100 -29.44 -23.20 -20.21
C VAL A 100 -30.67 -24.08 -20.37
N GLN A 101 -30.78 -24.79 -21.49
CA GLN A 101 -31.80 -25.82 -21.66
C GLN A 101 -31.43 -27.02 -20.77
N PRO A 102 -32.37 -27.59 -20.00
CA PRO A 102 -32.10 -28.78 -19.21
C PRO A 102 -31.74 -29.96 -20.14
N PRO A 103 -30.84 -30.86 -19.71
CA PRO A 103 -30.44 -32.01 -20.51
C PRO A 103 -31.67 -32.86 -20.89
N GLN A 104 -31.85 -33.11 -22.18
CA GLN A 104 -32.79 -34.11 -22.68
C GLN A 104 -32.11 -35.48 -22.52
N ASP A 105 -32.64 -36.30 -21.64
CA ASP A 105 -32.15 -37.64 -21.30
C ASP A 105 -32.71 -38.66 -22.32
N PRO A 106 -31.90 -39.32 -23.17
CA PRO A 106 -32.39 -40.37 -24.04
C PRO A 106 -32.05 -41.74 -23.44
N GLY A 107 -33.10 -42.47 -23.05
CA GLY A 107 -33.03 -43.93 -23.05
C GLY A 107 -33.33 -44.58 -21.71
N ALA A 108 -34.54 -45.12 -21.63
CA ALA A 108 -34.92 -46.16 -20.69
C ALA A 108 -33.92 -47.32 -20.72
N GLY A 109 -33.41 -47.67 -19.55
CA GLY A 109 -32.65 -48.87 -19.29
C GLY A 109 -32.63 -49.10 -17.78
N ALA A 110 -33.70 -49.70 -17.26
CA ALA A 110 -33.76 -50.12 -15.87
C ALA A 110 -32.79 -51.28 -15.62
N PRO A 111 -32.04 -51.26 -14.51
CA PRO A 111 -31.79 -52.46 -13.75
C PRO A 111 -32.47 -52.35 -12.38
N GLU A 112 -33.16 -53.42 -12.05
CA GLU A 112 -33.98 -53.65 -10.86
C GLU A 112 -33.16 -53.47 -9.55
N LEU A 113 -33.68 -52.66 -8.62
CA LEU A 113 -33.16 -52.59 -7.25
C LEU A 113 -33.78 -53.72 -6.41
N PRO A 114 -32.99 -54.53 -5.69
CA PRO A 114 -33.48 -55.20 -4.49
C PRO A 114 -33.60 -54.21 -3.33
N ALA A 115 -34.71 -54.30 -2.61
CA ALA A 115 -35.08 -53.45 -1.49
C ALA A 115 -34.15 -53.61 -0.26
N PRO A 116 -34.04 -52.57 0.61
CA PRO A 116 -33.17 -52.57 1.78
C PRO A 116 -33.86 -53.20 3.01
N PRO A 117 -33.13 -53.79 3.97
CA PRO A 117 -33.66 -53.91 5.31
C PRO A 117 -33.42 -52.60 6.09
N GLU A 118 -34.52 -52.08 6.61
CA GLU A 118 -34.62 -51.05 7.64
C GLU A 118 -33.70 -51.32 8.83
N GLN A 119 -33.06 -50.25 9.34
CA GLN A 119 -33.01 -49.95 10.78
C GLN A 119 -32.51 -48.50 11.00
N SER A 120 -33.36 -47.69 11.63
CA SER A 120 -33.09 -46.35 12.16
C SER A 120 -32.69 -46.44 13.67
N PRO A 121 -32.45 -45.31 14.41
CA PRO A 121 -31.19 -44.59 14.67
C PRO A 121 -30.93 -44.48 16.23
N PRO A 122 -30.26 -43.47 16.88
CA PRO A 122 -29.28 -42.42 16.49
C PRO A 122 -28.05 -42.21 17.47
N GLU A 123 -27.21 -41.21 17.15
CA GLU A 123 -26.33 -40.32 17.99
C GLU A 123 -24.89 -40.74 18.43
N PRO A 124 -23.97 -39.80 18.82
CA PRO A 124 -23.65 -38.49 18.23
C PRO A 124 -22.11 -38.13 18.18
N ARG A 125 -21.76 -37.12 17.37
CA ARG A 125 -20.71 -36.06 17.49
C ARG A 125 -19.34 -36.33 18.17
N ALA A 126 -18.25 -36.05 17.43
CA ALA A 126 -17.10 -35.18 17.82
C ALA A 126 -16.02 -35.21 16.70
N GLU A 127 -15.78 -34.11 15.98
CA GLU A 127 -14.66 -33.16 16.16
C GLU A 127 -13.26 -33.74 15.85
N ALA A 128 -12.68 -33.32 14.71
CA ALA A 128 -11.32 -33.66 14.29
C ALA A 128 -10.38 -32.46 14.51
N PRO A 129 -9.19 -32.64 15.12
CA PRO A 129 -8.20 -31.56 15.20
C PRO A 129 -7.28 -31.58 13.98
N SER A 130 -7.17 -30.43 13.31
CA SER A 130 -6.17 -30.20 12.25
C SER A 130 -4.81 -29.87 12.85
N ARG A 131 -3.80 -30.63 12.42
CA ARG A 131 -2.38 -30.54 12.82
C ARG A 131 -1.71 -29.21 12.42
N PRO A 132 -0.69 -28.74 13.17
CA PRO A 132 0.10 -27.58 12.79
C PRO A 132 1.26 -27.98 11.86
N LEU A 133 1.49 -27.20 10.80
CA LEU A 133 2.73 -27.27 10.01
C LEU A 133 3.62 -26.08 10.37
N LEU A 134 4.47 -26.29 11.37
CA LEU A 134 5.76 -25.60 11.44
C LEU A 134 6.66 -26.20 10.37
N SER A 135 6.98 -25.43 9.33
CA SER A 135 8.17 -25.68 8.53
C SER A 135 9.02 -24.42 8.49
N ARG A 136 10.12 -24.50 9.25
CA ARG A 136 11.29 -23.62 9.20
C ARG A 136 11.97 -23.75 7.85
N MET A 137 12.50 -22.65 7.31
CA MET A 137 13.70 -22.67 6.46
C MET A 137 14.54 -21.39 6.64
N PRO A 138 15.85 -21.45 6.34
CA PRO A 138 16.92 -20.83 7.13
C PRO A 138 17.39 -19.46 6.64
N GLU A 139 18.02 -18.72 7.56
CA GLU A 139 18.66 -17.42 7.36
C GLU A 139 19.85 -17.51 6.39
N GLY A 140 19.78 -16.73 5.30
CA GLY A 140 20.85 -16.53 4.33
C GLY A 140 21.61 -15.22 4.59
N SER A 141 22.82 -15.38 5.09
CA SER A 141 23.92 -14.42 5.26
C SER A 141 23.95 -13.18 4.34
N ALA A 142 23.89 -11.98 4.92
CA ALA A 142 24.20 -10.71 4.25
C ALA A 142 25.71 -10.37 4.35
N PRO A 143 26.36 -9.82 3.31
CA PRO A 143 27.77 -9.45 3.35
C PRO A 143 28.03 -8.22 4.23
N ARG A 144 29.08 -8.30 5.04
CA ARG A 144 29.56 -7.28 5.96
C ARG A 144 30.27 -6.15 5.19
N LEU A 145 29.62 -4.99 5.04
CA LEU A 145 30.27 -3.81 4.45
C LEU A 145 31.25 -3.21 5.47
N VAL A 146 32.54 -3.25 5.14
CA VAL A 146 33.61 -2.65 5.94
C VAL A 146 33.59 -1.14 5.70
N LEU A 147 33.22 -0.35 6.72
CA LEU A 147 33.41 1.10 6.70
C LEU A 147 34.92 1.39 6.68
N ARG A 148 35.45 1.82 5.53
CA ARG A 148 36.73 2.52 5.51
C ARG A 148 36.53 3.87 6.17
N ARG A 149 37.21 4.05 7.29
CA ARG A 149 37.41 5.30 7.99
C ARG A 149 38.65 5.93 7.34
N ASP A 150 38.45 6.90 6.47
CA ASP A 150 39.53 7.82 6.11
C ASP A 150 39.21 9.17 6.75
N GLU A 151 39.95 9.40 7.84
CA GLU A 151 40.16 10.70 8.43
C GLU A 151 40.97 11.52 7.42
N ASP A 152 40.36 12.57 6.85
CA ASP A 152 41.15 13.67 6.34
C ASP A 152 40.36 14.99 6.43
N ARG A 153 40.45 15.59 7.61
CA ARG A 153 40.17 17.01 7.83
C ARG A 153 41.51 17.72 7.95
N PRO A 154 41.95 18.51 6.95
CA PRO A 154 43.01 19.44 7.20
C PRO A 154 42.52 20.61 8.07
N ALA A 155 43.33 20.88 9.08
CA ALA A 155 43.20 21.83 10.16
C ALA A 155 42.88 23.26 9.71
N SER A 156 42.03 23.91 10.51
CA SER A 156 41.95 25.36 10.60
C SER A 156 43.32 25.91 11.05
N ALA A 157 43.91 26.82 10.27
CA ALA A 157 45.08 27.60 10.69
C ALA A 157 44.65 29.02 11.13
N PRO A 158 45.41 29.63 12.06
CA PRO A 158 44.90 30.65 12.98
C PRO A 158 45.12 32.10 12.51
N THR A 159 44.36 32.99 13.15
CA THR A 159 44.51 34.45 13.24
C THR A 159 45.98 34.88 13.38
N ASP A 160 46.48 35.70 12.45
CA ASP A 160 47.60 36.60 12.73
C ASP A 160 47.05 38.03 12.87
N ARG A 161 47.15 38.51 14.11
CA ARG A 161 46.91 39.86 14.57
C ARG A 161 48.27 40.54 14.48
N ARG A 162 48.45 41.47 13.55
CA ARG A 162 49.57 42.40 13.61
C ARG A 162 49.07 43.83 13.58
N ASP A 163 49.19 44.43 14.75
CA ASP A 163 49.42 45.85 14.95
C ASP A 163 50.66 46.30 14.15
N ALA A 164 50.55 47.46 13.49
CA ALA A 164 51.62 48.40 13.09
C ALA A 164 50.92 49.50 12.26
N GLU A 165 50.51 50.59 12.89
CA GLU A 165 51.22 51.89 12.98
C GLU A 165 50.60 52.91 12.02
#